data_AF-A0A2I0NUQ2-F1
#
_entry.id   AF-A0A2I0NUQ2-F1
#
_cell.length_a   1.000
_cell.length_b   1.000
_cell.length_c   1.000
_cell.angle_alpha   90.00
_cell.angle_beta   90.00
_cell.angle_gamma   90.00
#
_symmetry.space_group_name_H-M   'P 1'
#
loop_
_entity.id
_entity.type
_entity.pdbx_description
1 polymer ?
#
loop_
_entity_poly.entity_id
_entity_poly.type
_entity_poly.pdbx_seq_one_letter_code
_entity_poly.pdbx_strand_id
1 'polypeptide(L)'
;MDHSIEHLSSENEELLRLFILAAACIGAILTTIFSLSHGISEVYPFLYILPIILAVYFYPHRAVIFSLGLSLLYISITYLLGFSNPTIIVISTAWFAIFIAIAVVASSYANNLIEEHTRIKNILDNSQDGIFCLDRHTNRIREINAKCAHWLRYDRKDLLGKEISLIWTDKNGVERFFTDAQKGLDNANSEAIFVARDGTLLRFVISAIFVNRDQLLCSVIDITGSKIVDEEIRKTLEDLEEQVRSRTAHLEKMNEELRAEILESRRSESTAFSETHIHDRGED
;
A
#
# COMPACT_ATOMS: atom_id res chain seq x y z
N MET A 1 -11.82 16.30 20.69
CA MET A 1 -13.25 16.50 20.39
C MET A 1 -13.72 15.51 19.33
N ASP A 2 -12.95 15.30 18.25
CA ASP A 2 -13.26 14.32 17.20
C ASP A 2 -13.22 12.86 17.68
N HIS A 3 -12.20 12.49 18.48
CA HIS A 3 -12.07 11.14 19.06
C HIS A 3 -13.25 10.74 19.97
N SER A 4 -13.91 11.70 20.62
CA SER A 4 -15.07 11.45 21.48
C SER A 4 -16.34 11.24 20.68
N ILE A 5 -16.48 11.90 19.52
CA ILE A 5 -17.63 11.76 18.61
C ILE A 5 -17.56 10.42 17.86
N GLU A 6 -16.36 10.01 17.42
CA GLU A 6 -16.14 8.72 16.75
C GLU A 6 -16.42 7.54 17.72
N HIS A 7 -15.99 7.65 18.98
CA HIS A 7 -16.25 6.63 20.02
C HIS A 7 -17.74 6.51 20.36
N LEU A 8 -18.44 7.65 20.51
CA LEU A 8 -19.90 7.68 20.72
C LEU A 8 -20.66 7.09 19.52
N SER A 9 -20.19 7.31 18.30
CA SER A 9 -20.78 6.72 17.09
C SER A 9 -20.59 5.20 17.06
N SER A 10 -19.40 4.70 17.39
CA SER A 10 -19.13 3.25 17.39
C SER A 10 -19.90 2.50 18.47
N GLU A 11 -20.07 3.09 19.66
CA GLU A 11 -20.87 2.50 20.74
C GLU A 11 -22.35 2.42 20.35
N ASN A 12 -22.88 3.48 19.73
CA ASN A 12 -24.25 3.48 19.24
C ASN A 12 -24.48 2.45 18.14
N GLU A 13 -23.50 2.21 17.27
CA GLU A 13 -23.58 1.20 16.22
C GLU A 13 -23.58 -0.22 16.79
N GLU A 14 -22.71 -0.53 17.76
CA GLU A 14 -22.70 -1.81 18.44
C GLU A 14 -24.00 -2.06 19.23
N LEU A 15 -24.52 -1.04 19.93
CA LEU A 15 -25.81 -1.13 20.60
C LEU A 15 -26.96 -1.42 19.62
N LEU A 16 -26.95 -0.78 18.45
CA LEU A 16 -27.94 -1.02 17.40
C LEU A 16 -27.86 -2.47 16.86
N ARG A 17 -26.65 -2.97 16.60
CA ARG A 17 -26.43 -4.36 16.14
C ARG A 17 -26.95 -5.37 17.15
N LEU A 18 -26.63 -5.19 18.44
CA LEU A 18 -27.12 -6.03 19.53
C LEU A 18 -28.63 -5.95 19.68
N PHE A 19 -29.22 -4.76 19.57
CA PHE A 19 -30.68 -4.58 19.63
C PHE A 19 -31.39 -5.32 18.48
N ILE A 20 -30.90 -5.18 17.25
CA ILE A 20 -31.47 -5.86 16.07
C ILE A 20 -31.38 -7.37 16.24
N LEU A 21 -30.22 -7.89 16.69
CA LEU A 21 -30.02 -9.31 16.92
C LEU A 21 -30.95 -9.84 18.02
N ALA A 22 -31.06 -9.13 19.15
CA ALA A 22 -31.93 -9.50 20.25
C ALA A 22 -33.42 -9.50 19.83
N ALA A 23 -33.86 -8.47 19.08
CA ALA A 23 -35.22 -8.40 18.56
C ALA A 23 -35.53 -9.56 17.61
N ALA A 24 -34.59 -9.94 16.74
CA ALA A 24 -34.74 -11.09 15.85
C ALA A 24 -34.85 -12.41 16.63
N CYS A 25 -34.02 -12.61 17.66
CA CYS A 25 -34.10 -13.79 18.54
C CYS A 25 -35.43 -13.85 19.29
N ILE A 26 -35.85 -12.75 19.92
CA ILE A 26 -37.11 -12.67 20.66
C ILE A 26 -38.29 -12.96 19.71
N GLY A 27 -38.27 -12.37 18.50
CA GLY A 27 -39.27 -12.63 17.48
C GLY A 27 -39.35 -14.12 17.10
N ALA A 28 -38.21 -14.76 16.84
CA ALA A 28 -38.15 -16.19 16.52
C ALA A 28 -38.67 -17.08 17.67
N ILE A 29 -38.35 -16.75 18.92
CA ILE A 29 -38.79 -17.51 20.08
C ILE A 29 -40.30 -17.32 20.33
N LEU A 30 -40.81 -16.08 20.30
CA LEU A 30 -42.22 -15.78 20.50
C LEU A 30 -43.10 -16.43 19.43
N THR A 31 -42.68 -16.35 18.16
CA THR A 31 -43.37 -17.02 17.06
C THR A 31 -43.34 -18.54 17.21
N THR A 32 -42.27 -19.14 17.72
CA THR A 32 -42.22 -20.58 18.04
C THR A 32 -43.29 -20.97 19.06
N ILE A 33 -43.37 -20.23 20.18
CA ILE A 33 -44.35 -20.49 21.25
C ILE A 33 -45.78 -20.33 20.72
N PHE A 34 -46.03 -19.27 19.94
CA PHE A 34 -47.32 -19.03 19.32
C PHE A 34 -47.70 -20.13 18.32
N SER A 35 -46.79 -20.52 17.43
CA SER A 35 -47.04 -21.54 16.41
C SER A 35 -47.31 -22.91 17.03
N LEU A 36 -46.51 -23.34 18.02
CA LEU A 36 -46.73 -24.62 18.69
C LEU A 36 -48.03 -24.66 19.50
N SER A 37 -48.41 -23.56 20.15
CA SER A 37 -49.68 -23.48 20.90
C SER A 37 -50.92 -23.50 20.00
N HIS A 38 -50.80 -23.13 18.72
CA HIS A 38 -51.88 -23.15 17.73
C HIS A 38 -51.79 -24.33 16.75
N GLY A 39 -50.85 -25.26 16.95
CA GLY A 39 -50.68 -26.44 16.10
C GLY A 39 -50.06 -26.16 14.72
N ILE A 40 -49.42 -25.01 14.52
CA ILE A 40 -48.74 -24.64 13.28
C ILE A 40 -47.29 -25.15 13.34
N SER A 41 -46.92 -26.13 12.52
CA SER A 41 -45.59 -26.76 12.58
C SER A 41 -44.58 -26.29 11.54
N GLU A 42 -45.02 -25.58 10.49
CA GLU A 42 -44.21 -25.41 9.28
C GLU A 42 -43.38 -24.12 9.24
N VAL A 43 -43.86 -23.04 9.84
CA VAL A 43 -43.35 -21.68 9.54
C VAL A 43 -42.27 -21.20 10.50
N TYR A 44 -42.38 -21.51 11.80
CA TYR A 44 -41.49 -20.96 12.82
C TYR A 44 -39.99 -21.30 12.69
N PRO A 45 -39.56 -22.46 12.14
CA PRO A 45 -38.13 -22.74 12.01
C PRO A 45 -37.42 -21.75 11.09
N PHE A 46 -38.08 -21.28 10.03
CA PHE A 46 -37.49 -20.31 9.09
C PHE A 46 -37.11 -18.99 9.77
N LEU A 47 -37.78 -18.62 10.86
CA LEU A 47 -37.51 -17.37 11.59
C LEU A 47 -36.20 -17.39 12.36
N TYR A 48 -35.60 -18.57 12.61
CA TYR A 48 -34.28 -18.69 13.22
C TYR A 48 -33.13 -18.45 12.24
N ILE A 49 -33.39 -18.52 10.93
CA ILE A 49 -32.37 -18.24 9.92
C ILE A 49 -31.93 -16.76 10.01
N LEU A 50 -32.86 -15.84 10.23
CA LEU A 50 -32.57 -14.41 10.33
C LEU A 50 -31.56 -14.07 11.45
N PRO A 51 -31.77 -14.42 12.74
CA PRO A 51 -30.79 -14.16 13.79
C PRO A 51 -29.47 -14.90 13.58
N ILE A 52 -29.46 -16.09 12.95
CA ILE A 52 -28.22 -16.80 12.59
C ILE A 52 -27.42 -15.99 11.55
N ILE A 53 -28.06 -15.54 10.48
CA ILE A 53 -27.41 -14.73 9.43
C ILE A 53 -26.92 -13.41 10.02
N LEU A 54 -27.72 -12.74 10.86
CA LEU A 54 -27.31 -11.50 11.53
C LEU A 54 -26.09 -11.72 12.44
N ALA A 55 -26.04 -12.82 13.19
CA ALA A 55 -24.88 -13.16 14.00
C ALA A 55 -23.63 -13.43 13.15
N VAL A 56 -23.78 -14.12 12.01
CA VAL A 56 -22.69 -14.31 11.03
C VAL A 56 -22.21 -12.98 10.47
N TYR A 57 -23.12 -12.06 10.14
CA TYR A 57 -22.77 -10.77 9.56
C TYR A 57 -22.07 -9.84 10.57
N PHE A 58 -22.60 -9.70 11.78
CA PHE A 58 -22.04 -8.79 12.79
C PHE A 58 -20.84 -9.39 13.54
N TYR A 59 -20.86 -10.69 13.81
CA TYR A 59 -19.87 -11.35 14.69
C TYR A 59 -19.41 -12.71 14.13
N PRO A 60 -18.83 -12.75 12.92
CA PRO A 60 -18.55 -14.01 12.20
C PRO A 60 -17.64 -14.98 12.98
N HIS A 61 -16.70 -14.48 13.77
CA HIS A 61 -15.83 -15.29 14.64
C HIS A 61 -16.57 -15.99 15.79
N ARG A 62 -17.68 -15.42 16.26
CA ARG A 62 -18.47 -15.96 17.39
C ARG A 62 -19.81 -16.56 16.96
N ALA A 63 -20.17 -16.40 15.70
CA ALA A 63 -21.47 -16.78 15.14
C ALA A 63 -21.79 -18.27 15.28
N VAL A 64 -20.80 -19.16 15.18
CA VAL A 64 -21.01 -20.60 15.32
C VAL A 64 -21.46 -20.97 16.74
N ILE A 65 -20.78 -20.44 17.76
CA ILE A 65 -21.12 -20.69 19.18
C ILE A 65 -22.50 -20.09 19.49
N PHE A 66 -22.76 -18.87 19.01
CA PHE A 66 -24.07 -18.24 19.14
C PHE A 66 -25.18 -19.08 18.50
N SER A 67 -24.99 -19.52 17.25
CA SER A 67 -25.97 -20.31 16.52
C SER A 67 -26.20 -21.68 17.15
N LEU A 68 -25.17 -22.28 17.75
CA LEU A 68 -25.30 -23.49 18.55
C LEU A 68 -26.20 -23.26 19.76
N GLY A 69 -25.97 -22.19 20.53
CA GLY A 69 -26.81 -21.83 21.67
C GLY A 69 -28.27 -21.57 21.27
N LEU A 70 -28.48 -20.82 20.19
CA LEU A 70 -29.83 -20.52 19.68
C LEU A 70 -30.53 -21.78 19.14
N SER A 71 -29.80 -22.67 18.47
CA SER A 71 -30.34 -23.94 17.96
C SER A 71 -30.67 -24.91 19.10
N LEU A 72 -29.87 -24.93 20.17
CA LEU A 72 -30.16 -25.69 21.39
C LEU A 72 -31.41 -25.16 22.11
N LEU A 73 -31.58 -23.84 22.15
CA LEU A 73 -32.79 -23.23 22.68
C LEU A 73 -34.02 -23.60 21.85
N TYR A 74 -33.91 -23.52 20.52
CA TYR A 74 -34.95 -23.94 19.58
C TYR A 74 -35.40 -25.38 19.84
N ILE A 75 -34.46 -26.34 19.79
CA ILE A 75 -34.79 -27.76 19.94
C ILE A 75 -35.31 -28.07 21.35
N SER A 76 -34.83 -27.37 22.38
CA SER A 76 -35.33 -27.51 23.75
C SER A 76 -36.80 -27.07 23.86
N ILE A 77 -37.16 -25.91 23.30
CA ILE A 77 -38.54 -25.41 23.32
C ILE A 77 -39.46 -26.34 22.51
N THR A 78 -39.03 -26.80 21.33
CA THR A 78 -39.86 -27.67 20.50
C THR A 78 -40.05 -29.05 21.09
N TYR A 79 -39.05 -29.61 21.78
CA TYR A 79 -39.20 -30.89 22.50
C TYR A 79 -40.10 -30.74 23.73
N LEU A 80 -40.05 -29.60 24.43
CA LEU A 80 -40.86 -29.37 25.62
C LEU A 80 -42.35 -29.17 25.26
N LEU A 81 -42.64 -28.34 24.27
CA LEU A 81 -44.02 -27.99 23.89
C LEU A 81 -44.62 -28.95 22.85
N GLY A 82 -43.78 -29.57 22.01
CA GLY A 82 -44.18 -30.46 20.92
C GLY A 82 -44.09 -31.95 21.26
N PHE A 83 -43.83 -32.33 22.52
CA PHE A 83 -43.52 -33.71 22.92
C PHE A 83 -44.59 -34.74 22.50
N SER A 84 -45.85 -34.31 22.39
CA SER A 84 -46.98 -35.19 22.05
C SER A 84 -47.03 -35.57 20.56
N ASN A 85 -46.31 -34.87 19.68
CA ASN A 85 -46.32 -35.11 18.25
C ASN A 85 -44.93 -35.53 17.74
N PRO A 86 -44.71 -36.81 17.39
CA PRO A 86 -43.40 -37.30 16.96
C PRO A 86 -42.91 -36.64 15.67
N THR A 87 -43.81 -36.17 14.81
CA THR A 87 -43.45 -35.47 13.56
C THR A 87 -42.74 -34.14 13.85
N ILE A 88 -43.18 -33.40 14.87
CA ILE A 88 -42.56 -32.12 15.27
C ILE A 88 -41.13 -32.34 15.76
N ILE A 89 -40.90 -33.41 16.52
CA ILE A 89 -39.59 -33.79 17.03
C ILE A 89 -38.61 -34.11 15.90
N VAL A 90 -39.04 -34.92 14.92
CA VAL A 90 -38.21 -35.30 13.76
C VAL A 90 -37.86 -34.06 12.92
N ILE A 91 -38.86 -33.22 12.61
CA ILE A 91 -38.66 -31.98 11.85
C ILE A 91 -37.72 -31.01 12.60
N SER A 92 -37.89 -30.87 13.92
CA SER A 92 -37.03 -30.01 14.75
C SER A 92 -35.58 -30.49 14.77
N THR A 93 -35.36 -31.81 14.81
CA THR A 93 -34.02 -32.40 14.76
C THR A 93 -33.34 -32.11 13.42
N ALA A 94 -34.08 -32.23 12.31
CA ALA A 94 -33.56 -31.88 11.00
C ALA A 94 -33.20 -30.38 10.91
N TRP A 95 -34.08 -29.50 11.41
CA TRP A 95 -33.82 -28.06 11.44
C TRP A 95 -32.63 -27.67 12.31
N PHE A 96 -32.44 -28.32 13.46
CA PHE A 96 -31.25 -28.13 14.27
C PHE A 96 -29.97 -28.38 13.46
N ALA A 97 -29.90 -29.51 12.73
CA ALA A 97 -28.76 -29.83 11.88
C ALA A 97 -28.58 -28.79 10.75
N ILE A 98 -29.67 -28.34 10.13
CA ILE A 98 -29.65 -27.31 9.08
C ILE A 98 -29.12 -25.98 9.62
N PHE A 99 -29.56 -25.53 10.80
CA PHE A 99 -29.08 -24.29 11.41
C PHE A 99 -27.58 -24.32 11.69
N ILE A 100 -27.07 -25.44 12.22
CA ILE A 100 -25.64 -25.62 12.45
C ILE A 100 -24.88 -25.61 11.12
N ALA A 101 -25.36 -26.32 10.10
CA ALA A 101 -24.73 -26.35 8.78
C ALA A 101 -24.66 -24.95 8.15
N ILE A 102 -25.77 -24.19 8.16
CA ILE A 102 -25.82 -22.82 7.66
C ILE A 102 -24.84 -21.94 8.44
N ALA A 103 -24.86 -21.99 9.78
CA ALA A 103 -24.01 -21.17 10.62
C ALA A 103 -22.52 -21.45 10.36
N VAL A 104 -22.12 -22.73 10.26
CA VAL A 104 -20.73 -23.12 10.01
C VAL A 104 -20.27 -22.69 8.62
N VAL A 105 -21.05 -22.98 7.58
CA VAL A 105 -20.70 -22.62 6.19
C VAL A 105 -20.63 -21.11 6.03
N ALA A 106 -21.64 -20.39 6.49
CA ALA A 106 -21.69 -18.94 6.37
C ALA A 106 -20.60 -18.25 7.22
N SER A 107 -20.34 -18.72 8.44
CA SER A 107 -19.26 -18.20 9.29
C SER A 107 -17.89 -18.47 8.68
N SER A 108 -17.64 -19.68 8.15
CA SER A 108 -16.38 -20.00 7.48
C SER A 108 -16.15 -19.11 6.26
N TYR A 109 -17.17 -18.90 5.44
CA TYR A 109 -17.08 -18.01 4.28
C TYR A 109 -16.81 -16.56 4.69
N ALA A 110 -17.55 -16.05 5.69
CA ALA A 110 -17.37 -14.70 6.20
C ALA A 110 -15.97 -14.49 6.81
N ASN A 111 -15.47 -15.45 7.60
CA ASN A 111 -14.13 -15.39 8.19
C ASN A 111 -13.05 -15.41 7.11
N ASN A 112 -13.13 -16.31 6.13
CA ASN A 112 -12.17 -16.38 5.03
C ASN A 112 -12.10 -15.07 4.24
N LEU A 113 -13.24 -14.43 3.96
CA LEU A 113 -13.26 -13.13 3.27
C LEU A 113 -12.57 -12.03 4.08
N ILE A 114 -12.80 -11.99 5.39
CA ILE A 114 -12.17 -11.01 6.29
C ILE A 114 -10.66 -11.25 6.38
N GLU A 115 -10.24 -12.51 6.50
CA GLU A 115 -8.83 -12.89 6.54
C GLU A 115 -8.11 -12.55 5.23
N GLU A 116 -8.68 -12.89 4.07
CA GLU A 116 -8.11 -12.56 2.77
C GLU A 116 -8.02 -11.05 2.55
N HIS A 117 -9.06 -10.29 2.89
CA HIS A 117 -9.03 -8.83 2.78
C HIS A 117 -7.95 -8.21 3.69
N THR A 118 -7.83 -8.72 4.93
CA THR A 118 -6.80 -8.29 5.88
C THR A 118 -5.39 -8.64 5.39
N ARG A 119 -5.22 -9.83 4.81
CA ARG A 119 -3.97 -10.30 4.23
C ARG A 119 -3.52 -9.41 3.08
N ILE A 120 -4.41 -9.13 2.12
CA ILE A 120 -4.12 -8.24 0.98
C ILE A 120 -3.73 -6.85 1.49
N LYS A 121 -4.52 -6.28 2.40
CA LYS A 121 -4.22 -4.96 2.99
C LYS A 121 -2.84 -4.94 3.65
N ASN A 122 -2.50 -5.97 4.42
CA ASN A 122 -1.20 -6.06 5.08
C ASN A 122 -0.04 -6.21 4.08
N ILE A 123 -0.23 -6.96 2.99
CA ILE A 123 0.77 -7.06 1.92
C ILE A 123 1.00 -5.69 1.27
N LEU A 124 -0.08 -4.96 0.95
CA LEU A 124 0.01 -3.63 0.34
C LEU A 124 0.64 -2.59 1.27
N ASP A 125 0.23 -2.56 2.54
CA ASP A 125 0.71 -1.57 3.52
C ASP A 125 2.17 -1.84 3.97
N ASN A 126 2.66 -3.08 3.92
CA ASN A 126 4.06 -3.43 4.22
C ASN A 126 4.96 -3.52 2.98
N SER A 127 4.46 -3.21 1.78
CA SER A 127 5.30 -3.11 0.58
C SER A 127 6.36 -2.02 0.74
N GLN A 128 7.55 -2.27 0.19
CA GLN A 128 8.59 -1.23 0.10
C GLN A 128 8.25 -0.17 -0.95
N ASP A 129 7.44 -0.54 -1.94
CA ASP A 129 6.94 0.33 -2.97
C ASP A 129 5.73 1.13 -2.48
N GLY A 130 5.56 2.32 -3.04
CA GLY A 130 4.32 3.05 -2.94
C GLY A 130 3.32 2.46 -3.91
N ILE A 131 2.14 2.07 -3.42
CA ILE A 131 1.10 1.47 -4.25
C ILE A 131 -0.15 2.33 -4.18
N PHE A 132 -0.74 2.64 -5.33
CA PHE A 132 -2.04 3.31 -5.40
C PHE A 132 -2.85 2.84 -6.59
N CYS A 133 -4.17 2.94 -6.48
CA CYS A 133 -5.11 2.56 -7.53
C CYS A 133 -5.84 3.80 -8.03
N LEU A 134 -5.92 3.95 -9.35
CA LEU A 134 -6.64 5.03 -10.02
C LEU A 134 -7.89 4.52 -10.71
N ASP A 135 -8.93 5.32 -10.63
CA ASP A 135 -10.12 5.18 -11.47
C ASP A 135 -9.86 5.72 -12.87
N ARG A 136 -10.06 4.89 -13.90
CA ARG A 136 -9.72 5.21 -15.30
C ARG A 136 -10.47 6.43 -15.84
N HIS A 137 -11.72 6.62 -15.45
CA HIS A 137 -12.58 7.65 -16.04
C HIS A 137 -12.41 8.99 -15.34
N THR A 138 -12.18 8.95 -14.03
CA THR A 138 -12.13 10.15 -13.19
C THR A 138 -10.72 10.56 -12.79
N ASN A 139 -9.70 9.71 -13.05
CA ASN A 139 -8.33 9.87 -12.57
C ASN A 139 -8.24 10.10 -11.05
N ARG A 140 -9.21 9.55 -10.30
CA ARG A 140 -9.27 9.68 -8.84
C ARG A 140 -8.56 8.52 -8.16
N ILE A 141 -7.89 8.83 -7.07
CA ILE A 141 -7.20 7.86 -6.23
C ILE A 141 -8.25 7.04 -5.47
N ARG A 142 -8.44 5.79 -5.87
CA ARG A 142 -9.36 4.84 -5.22
C ARG A 142 -8.76 4.27 -3.95
N GLU A 143 -7.48 3.91 -4.01
CA GLU A 143 -6.74 3.33 -2.92
C GLU A 143 -5.30 3.83 -2.95
N ILE A 144 -4.67 3.88 -1.78
CA ILE A 144 -3.26 4.20 -1.61
C ILE A 144 -2.74 3.50 -0.35
N ASN A 145 -1.57 2.88 -0.43
CA ASN A 145 -0.94 2.25 0.72
C ASN A 145 -0.29 3.28 1.66
N ALA A 146 0.01 2.86 2.89
CA ALA A 146 0.63 3.73 3.89
C ALA A 146 1.98 4.31 3.43
N LYS A 147 2.79 3.53 2.71
CA LYS A 147 4.11 3.94 2.24
C LYS A 147 4.07 5.12 1.29
N CYS A 148 3.22 5.06 0.26
CA CYS A 148 3.07 6.13 -0.73
C CYS A 148 2.53 7.42 -0.08
N ALA A 149 1.51 7.31 0.77
CA ALA A 149 0.95 8.45 1.49
C ALA A 149 2.00 9.13 2.39
N HIS A 150 2.82 8.33 3.08
CA HIS A 150 3.91 8.81 3.92
C HIS A 150 4.96 9.59 3.11
N TRP A 151 5.43 9.05 1.97
CA TRP A 151 6.36 9.77 1.10
C TRP A 151 5.80 11.12 0.65
N LEU A 152 4.52 11.15 0.26
CA LEU A 152 3.84 12.37 -0.20
C LEU A 152 3.46 13.34 0.94
N ARG A 153 3.69 12.97 2.21
CA ARG A 153 3.36 13.77 3.41
C ARG A 153 1.87 14.09 3.53
N TYR A 154 1.02 13.16 3.12
CA TYR A 154 -0.42 13.23 3.28
C TYR A 154 -0.93 12.11 4.17
N ASP A 155 -2.04 12.37 4.86
CA ASP A 155 -2.86 11.29 5.40
C ASP A 155 -3.60 10.59 4.25
N ARG A 156 -3.78 9.26 4.36
CA ARG A 156 -4.51 8.49 3.35
C ARG A 156 -5.88 9.10 3.04
N LYS A 157 -6.61 9.53 4.08
CA LYS A 157 -7.95 10.14 3.97
C LYS A 157 -7.95 11.42 3.12
N ASP A 158 -6.85 12.17 3.08
CA ASP A 158 -6.73 13.40 2.30
C ASP A 158 -6.57 13.14 0.80
N LEU A 159 -6.02 11.97 0.43
CA LEU A 159 -5.77 11.58 -0.96
C LEU A 159 -6.92 10.76 -1.56
N LEU A 160 -7.61 9.96 -0.75
CA LEU A 160 -8.70 9.11 -1.24
C LEU A 160 -9.81 9.94 -1.89
N GLY A 161 -10.19 9.54 -3.10
CA GLY A 161 -11.19 10.21 -3.91
C GLY A 161 -10.72 11.52 -4.54
N LYS A 162 -9.52 12.03 -4.27
CA LYS A 162 -8.95 13.20 -4.96
C LYS A 162 -8.41 12.81 -6.33
N GLU A 163 -8.34 13.79 -7.22
CA GLU A 163 -7.73 13.60 -8.53
C GLU A 163 -6.21 13.47 -8.41
N ILE A 164 -5.61 12.59 -9.19
CA ILE A 164 -4.16 12.35 -9.19
C ILE A 164 -3.34 13.62 -9.51
N SER A 165 -3.96 14.59 -10.21
CA SER A 165 -3.36 15.89 -10.52
C SER A 165 -2.99 16.72 -9.29
N LEU A 166 -3.52 16.39 -8.11
CA LEU A 166 -3.10 16.97 -6.83
C LEU A 166 -1.62 16.69 -6.52
N ILE A 167 -1.14 15.49 -6.86
CA ILE A 167 0.24 15.06 -6.58
C ILE A 167 1.08 14.95 -7.85
N TRP A 168 0.47 14.73 -9.01
CA TRP A 168 1.17 14.59 -10.29
C TRP A 168 0.74 15.71 -11.25
N THR A 169 1.53 16.78 -11.31
CA THR A 169 1.17 18.01 -12.04
C THR A 169 1.30 17.91 -13.56
N ASP A 170 2.11 16.98 -14.06
CA ASP A 170 2.30 16.75 -15.50
C ASP A 170 1.12 15.99 -16.11
N LYS A 171 0.09 16.73 -16.54
CA LYS A 171 -1.11 16.16 -17.17
C LYS A 171 -0.81 15.35 -18.43
N ASN A 172 0.15 15.79 -19.23
CA ASN A 172 0.52 15.09 -20.47
C ASN A 172 1.25 13.78 -20.16
N GLY A 173 2.11 13.78 -19.14
CA GLY A 173 2.77 12.59 -18.62
C GLY A 173 1.77 11.56 -18.09
N VAL A 174 0.77 12.01 -17.33
CA VAL A 174 -0.33 11.15 -16.84
C VAL A 174 -1.07 10.50 -18.01
N GLU A 175 -1.51 11.27 -19.01
CA GLU A 175 -2.29 10.75 -20.14
C GLU A 175 -1.49 9.77 -21.00
N ARG A 176 -0.21 10.05 -21.25
CA ARG A 176 0.71 9.12 -21.96
C ARG A 176 0.88 7.83 -21.17
N PHE A 177 1.14 7.92 -19.88
CA PHE A 177 1.31 6.78 -19.00
C PHE A 177 0.07 5.86 -19.02
N PHE A 178 -1.13 6.44 -18.93
CA PHE A 178 -2.39 5.68 -19.07
C PHE A 178 -2.53 5.00 -20.44
N THR A 179 -2.17 5.71 -21.51
CA THR A 179 -2.25 5.19 -22.87
C THR A 179 -1.29 4.02 -23.08
N ASP A 180 -0.07 4.13 -22.56
CA ASP A 180 0.95 3.09 -22.71
C ASP A 180 0.61 1.86 -21.86
N ALA A 181 0.03 2.06 -20.67
CA ALA A 181 -0.44 0.98 -19.82
C ALA A 181 -1.58 0.19 -20.49
N GLN A 182 -2.45 0.84 -21.28
CA GLN A 182 -3.52 0.18 -22.02
C GLN A 182 -3.00 -0.70 -23.15
N LYS A 183 -1.90 -0.28 -23.78
CA LYS A 183 -1.32 -1.01 -24.90
C LYS A 183 -0.46 -2.20 -24.46
N GLY A 184 -0.29 -2.40 -23.14
CA GLY A 184 0.59 -3.43 -22.59
C GLY A 184 2.04 -3.25 -23.03
N LEU A 185 2.43 -2.03 -23.42
CA LEU A 185 3.84 -1.70 -23.58
C LEU A 185 4.48 -1.78 -22.20
N ASP A 186 5.75 -2.18 -22.18
CA ASP A 186 6.53 -2.38 -20.97
C ASP A 186 6.73 -1.04 -20.26
N ASN A 187 5.72 -0.60 -19.52
CA ASN A 187 5.68 0.64 -18.74
C ASN A 187 6.53 0.57 -17.48
N ALA A 188 7.39 -0.44 -17.38
CA ALA A 188 8.05 -0.84 -16.15
C ALA A 188 8.90 0.28 -15.53
N ASN A 189 9.32 1.30 -16.29
CA ASN A 189 10.27 2.29 -15.80
C ASN A 189 10.03 3.74 -16.27
N SER A 190 8.78 4.22 -16.27
CA SER A 190 8.56 5.65 -16.55
C SER A 190 8.98 6.50 -15.34
N GLU A 191 9.83 7.50 -15.53
CA GLU A 191 10.13 8.47 -14.47
C GLU A 191 8.94 9.44 -14.31
N ALA A 192 8.49 9.64 -13.09
CA ALA A 192 7.44 10.58 -12.72
C ALA A 192 7.91 11.50 -11.59
N ILE A 193 7.45 12.75 -11.63
CA ILE A 193 7.74 13.74 -10.58
C ILE A 193 6.43 14.02 -9.85
N PHE A 194 6.41 13.72 -8.57
CA PHE A 194 5.29 14.01 -7.69
C PHE A 194 5.61 15.19 -6.77
N VAL A 195 4.57 15.90 -6.35
CA VAL A 195 4.63 17.01 -5.42
C VAL A 195 4.02 16.57 -4.09
N ALA A 196 4.84 16.59 -3.04
CA ALA A 196 4.39 16.32 -1.68
C ALA A 196 3.55 17.50 -1.13
N ARG A 197 2.87 17.29 0.01
CA ARG A 197 2.00 18.31 0.64
C ARG A 197 2.71 19.64 0.95
N ASP A 198 4.00 19.57 1.27
CA ASP A 198 4.83 20.74 1.60
C ASP A 198 5.49 21.39 0.36
N GLY A 199 5.18 20.89 -0.84
CA GLY A 199 5.76 21.38 -2.10
C GLY A 199 7.06 20.69 -2.51
N THR A 200 7.58 19.75 -1.71
CA THR A 200 8.80 19.00 -2.08
C THR A 200 8.56 18.19 -3.36
N LEU A 201 9.50 18.28 -4.31
CA LEU A 201 9.49 17.47 -5.53
C LEU A 201 10.15 16.12 -5.24
N LEU A 202 9.41 15.05 -5.48
CA LEU A 202 9.86 13.66 -5.30
C LEU A 202 9.91 12.97 -6.66
N ARG A 203 10.97 12.22 -6.90
CA ARG A 203 11.19 11.50 -8.15
C ARG A 203 10.89 10.02 -7.94
N PHE A 204 9.99 9.50 -8.77
CA PHE A 204 9.58 8.11 -8.73
C PHE A 204 9.83 7.43 -10.07
N VAL A 205 10.10 6.13 -10.01
CA VAL A 205 9.86 5.25 -11.15
C VAL A 205 8.47 4.66 -10.96
N ILE A 206 7.60 4.87 -11.94
CA ILE A 206 6.22 4.39 -11.93
C ILE A 206 6.01 3.29 -12.96
N SER A 207 5.34 2.23 -12.53
CA SER A 207 4.79 1.18 -13.37
C SER A 207 3.29 1.02 -13.11
N ALA A 208 2.52 0.58 -14.09
CA ALA A 208 1.10 0.34 -13.89
C ALA A 208 0.56 -0.84 -14.68
N ILE A 209 -0.45 -1.49 -14.09
CA ILE A 209 -1.15 -2.63 -14.63
C ILE A 209 -2.65 -2.42 -14.45
N PHE A 210 -3.44 -2.79 -15.46
CA PHE A 210 -4.90 -2.83 -15.34
C PHE A 210 -5.34 -4.04 -14.52
N VAL A 211 -5.97 -3.79 -13.37
CA VAL A 211 -6.56 -4.85 -12.53
C VAL A 211 -7.90 -5.30 -13.09
N ASN A 212 -8.65 -4.36 -13.67
CA ASN A 212 -9.89 -4.59 -14.40
C ASN A 212 -10.07 -3.49 -15.48
N ARG A 213 -11.24 -3.44 -16.15
CA ARG A 213 -11.48 -2.47 -17.24
C ARG A 213 -11.45 -1.00 -16.81
N ASP A 214 -11.64 -0.72 -15.52
CA ASP A 214 -11.88 0.62 -14.98
C ASP A 214 -10.87 1.03 -13.89
N GLN A 215 -9.96 0.13 -13.48
CA GLN A 215 -9.00 0.37 -12.41
C GLN A 215 -7.56 0.10 -12.86
N LEU A 216 -6.72 1.09 -12.61
CA LEU A 216 -5.29 1.04 -12.87
C LEU A 216 -4.51 0.98 -11.55
N LEU A 217 -3.80 -0.12 -11.30
CA LEU A 217 -2.91 -0.24 -10.17
C LEU A 217 -1.53 0.28 -10.56
N CYS A 218 -1.00 1.21 -9.78
CA CYS A 218 0.31 1.82 -9.98
C CYS A 218 1.23 1.41 -8.83
N SER A 219 2.47 1.02 -9.17
CA SER A 219 3.57 0.88 -8.21
C SER A 219 4.58 2.00 -8.47
N VAL A 220 5.03 2.66 -7.41
CA VAL A 220 6.04 3.71 -7.45
C VAL A 220 7.21 3.39 -6.53
N ILE A 221 8.42 3.59 -7.05
CA ILE A 221 9.67 3.40 -6.32
C ILE A 221 10.36 4.76 -6.21
N ASP A 222 10.64 5.21 -4.99
CA ASP A 222 11.35 6.48 -4.74
C ASP A 222 12.80 6.37 -5.20
N ILE A 223 13.19 7.23 -6.14
CA ILE A 223 14.56 7.35 -6.64
C ILE A 223 15.18 8.71 -6.31
N THR A 224 14.51 9.51 -5.46
CA THR A 224 14.97 10.85 -5.09
C THR A 224 16.37 10.81 -4.47
N GLY A 225 16.60 9.89 -3.52
CA GLY A 225 17.91 9.72 -2.89
C GLY A 225 19.01 9.29 -3.87
N SER A 226 18.72 8.33 -4.75
CA SER A 226 19.70 7.85 -5.76
C SER A 226 20.14 8.99 -6.68
N LYS A 227 19.20 9.79 -7.19
CA LYS A 227 19.53 10.90 -8.09
C LYS A 227 20.32 12.01 -7.43
N ILE A 228 20.10 12.27 -6.12
CA ILE A 228 20.89 13.25 -5.38
C ILE A 228 22.35 12.79 -5.28
N VAL A 229 22.57 11.51 -4.95
CA VAL A 229 23.92 10.93 -4.88
C VAL A 229 24.59 10.93 -6.25
N ASP A 230 23.88 10.53 -7.30
CA ASP A 230 24.42 10.52 -8.68
C ASP A 230 24.85 11.93 -9.12
N GLU A 231 24.07 12.95 -8.79
CA GLU A 231 24.37 14.34 -9.12
C GLU A 231 25.55 14.90 -8.31
N GLU A 232 25.65 14.53 -7.02
CA GLU A 232 26.78 14.93 -6.17
C GLU A 232 28.08 14.27 -6.64
N ILE A 233 28.04 12.99 -7.03
CA ILE A 233 29.18 12.28 -7.63
C ILE A 233 29.58 12.97 -8.93
N ARG A 234 28.61 13.27 -9.81
CA ARG A 234 28.86 13.93 -11.09
C ARG A 234 29.56 15.28 -10.89
N LYS A 235 29.05 16.10 -9.97
CA LYS A 235 29.65 17.40 -9.64
C LYS A 235 31.07 17.25 -9.07
N THR A 236 31.27 16.28 -8.18
CA THR A 236 32.60 16.02 -7.60
C THR A 236 33.61 15.57 -8.66
N LEU A 237 33.17 14.76 -9.64
CA LEU A 237 33.99 14.37 -10.78
C LEU A 237 34.36 15.56 -11.67
N GLU A 238 33.40 16.42 -12.00
CA GLU A 238 33.63 17.64 -12.78
C GLU A 238 34.66 18.57 -12.08
N ASP A 239 34.48 18.82 -10.78
CA ASP A 239 35.40 19.63 -9.97
C ASP A 239 36.81 19.01 -9.91
N LEU A 240 36.89 17.68 -9.77
CA LEU A 240 38.17 16.96 -9.72
C LEU A 240 38.90 17.00 -11.08
N GLU A 241 38.18 16.83 -12.19
CA GLU A 241 38.76 16.97 -13.53
C GLU A 241 39.30 18.37 -13.79
N GLU A 242 38.60 19.41 -13.33
CA GLU A 242 39.07 20.80 -13.43
C GLU A 242 40.36 21.01 -12.61
N GLN A 243 40.42 20.50 -11.38
CA GLN A 243 41.62 20.56 -10.56
C GLN A 243 42.80 19.80 -11.18
N VAL A 244 42.56 18.61 -11.74
CA VAL A 244 43.59 17.82 -12.43
C VAL A 244 44.12 18.58 -13.63
N ARG A 245 43.25 19.15 -14.49
CA ARG A 245 43.66 19.98 -15.63
C ARG A 245 44.50 21.18 -15.19
N SER A 246 44.05 21.93 -14.18
CA SER A 246 44.76 23.11 -13.67
C SER A 246 46.15 22.76 -13.14
N ARG A 247 46.26 21.70 -12.31
CA ARG A 247 47.56 21.25 -11.77
C ARG A 247 48.49 20.72 -12.84
N THR A 248 47.96 19.99 -13.83
CA THR A 248 48.77 19.46 -14.93
C THR A 248 49.35 20.60 -15.76
N ALA A 249 48.53 21.59 -16.13
CA ALA A 249 49.00 22.78 -16.85
C ALA A 249 50.02 23.59 -16.05
N HIS A 250 49.83 23.74 -14.74
CA HIS A 250 50.80 24.42 -13.88
C HIS A 250 52.13 23.65 -13.79
N LEU A 251 52.08 22.33 -13.64
CA LEU A 251 53.27 21.47 -13.60
C LEU A 251 54.01 21.44 -14.94
N GLU A 252 53.29 21.43 -16.06
CA GLU A 252 53.88 21.54 -17.40
C GLU A 252 54.62 22.86 -17.56
N LYS A 253 53.98 23.97 -17.18
CA LYS A 253 54.61 25.30 -17.21
C LYS A 253 55.87 25.35 -16.33
N MET A 254 55.79 24.86 -15.08
CA MET A 254 56.95 24.81 -14.19
C MET A 254 58.06 23.92 -14.75
N ASN A 255 57.73 22.77 -15.37
CA ASN A 255 58.71 21.90 -16.00
C ASN A 255 59.40 22.57 -17.19
N GLU A 256 58.67 23.33 -18.00
CA GLU A 256 59.24 24.10 -19.10
C GLU A 256 60.19 25.19 -18.58
N GLU A 257 59.80 25.92 -17.54
CA GLU A 257 60.63 26.94 -16.89
C GLU A 257 61.91 26.32 -16.31
N LEU A 258 61.81 25.25 -15.52
CA LEU A 258 62.97 24.52 -14.97
C LEU A 258 63.87 23.96 -16.07
N ARG A 259 63.31 23.40 -17.14
CA ARG A 259 64.11 22.89 -18.27
C ARG A 259 64.85 24.02 -18.98
N ALA A 260 64.22 25.18 -19.15
CA ALA A 260 64.85 26.35 -19.74
C ALA A 260 66.01 26.85 -18.87
N GLU A 261 65.82 26.95 -17.55
CA GLU A 261 66.85 27.38 -16.61
C GLU A 261 68.04 26.39 -16.56
N ILE A 262 67.79 25.08 -16.56
CA ILE A 262 68.85 24.06 -16.64
C ILE A 262 69.63 24.17 -17.95
N LEU A 263 68.95 24.41 -19.07
CA LEU A 263 69.58 24.60 -20.39
C LEU A 263 70.47 25.85 -20.41
N GLU A 264 70.01 26.94 -19.78
CA GLU A 264 70.76 28.18 -19.66
C GLU A 264 71.99 28.01 -18.77
N SER A 265 71.84 27.41 -17.58
CA SER A 265 72.93 27.12 -16.65
C SER A 265 74.02 26.25 -17.29
N ARG A 266 73.64 25.22 -18.07
CA ARG A 266 74.61 24.40 -18.82
C ARG A 266 75.33 25.18 -19.93
N ARG A 267 74.67 26.15 -20.56
CA ARG A 267 75.28 27.00 -21.60
C ARG A 267 76.32 27.96 -21.00
N SER A 268 76.01 28.55 -19.85
CA SER A 268 76.95 29.40 -19.10
C SER A 268 78.15 28.59 -18.57
N GLU A 269 77.95 27.37 -18.09
CA GLU A 269 79.07 26.51 -17.64
C GLU A 269 79.98 26.07 -18.81
N SER A 270 79.41 25.71 -19.96
CA SER A 270 80.19 25.26 -21.11
C SER A 270 80.98 26.39 -21.78
N THR A 271 80.43 27.62 -21.79
CA THR A 271 81.14 28.81 -22.27
C THR A 271 82.28 29.21 -21.34
N ALA A 272 82.04 29.21 -20.02
CA ALA A 272 83.09 29.44 -19.02
C ALA A 272 84.21 28.38 -19.09
N PHE A 273 83.87 27.10 -19.28
CA PHE A 273 84.86 26.04 -19.44
C PHE A 273 85.69 26.19 -20.73
N SER A 274 85.08 26.66 -21.82
CA SER A 274 85.80 26.95 -23.08
C SER A 274 86.74 28.16 -22.99
N GLU A 275 86.38 29.20 -22.24
CA GLU A 275 87.25 30.36 -22.01
C GLU A 275 88.42 30.02 -21.07
N THR A 276 88.17 29.20 -20.04
CA THR A 276 89.21 28.77 -19.10
C THR A 276 90.25 27.85 -19.77
N HIS A 277 89.82 26.98 -20.70
CA HIS A 277 90.74 26.14 -21.49
C HIS A 277 91.51 26.88 -22.59
N ILE A 278 91.05 28.06 -23.03
CA ILE A 278 91.84 28.92 -23.92
C ILE A 278 92.92 29.67 -23.14
N HIS A 279 92.67 30.02 -21.88
CA HIS A 279 93.67 30.70 -21.05
C HIS A 279 94.82 29.76 -20.60
N ASP A 280 94.53 28.48 -20.38
CA ASP A 280 95.50 27.46 -19.92
C ASP A 280 96.35 26.84 -21.05
N ARG A 281 96.12 27.24 -22.32
CA ARG A 281 96.98 26.88 -23.48
C ARG A 281 97.84 28.04 -23.98
N GLY A 282 97.84 29.17 -23.27
CA GLY A 282 98.63 30.36 -23.57
C GLY A 282 99.88 30.55 -22.71
N GLU A 283 100.12 29.67 -21.73
CA GLU A 283 101.34 29.65 -20.91
C GLU A 283 102.02 28.28 -21.06
N ASP A 284 102.75 28.12 -22.16
CA ASP A 284 104.00 27.35 -22.29
C ASP A 284 104.63 27.58 -23.68
#